data_AF-A0A6J0LKJ7-F1
#
_entry.id   AF-A0A6J0LKJ7-F1
#
_cell.length_a   1.000
_cell.length_b   1.000
_cell.length_c   1.000
_cell.angle_alpha   90.00
_cell.angle_beta   90.00
_cell.angle_gamma   90.00
#
_symmetry.space_group_name_H-M   'P 1'
#
loop_
_entity.id
_entity.type
_entity.pdbx_description
1 polymer ?
#
loop_
_entity_poly.entity_id
_entity_poly.type
_entity_poly.pdbx_seq_one_letter_code
_entity_poly.pdbx_strand_id
1 'polypeptide(L)'
;MGCLETFLHLPPASMLGTRAHATVADINRSGVWSLPSPRSEEQLTLHTHLTTVILNDLEDSYIWQPQGTELSTCSTGMIYNLIKEHKPQVSWFKAVWSPRGIPKQNFLTWLVVLNRCPTRDRLLGWGLQTDPACVLCNSTAESRDHLFFDCA
;
A
#
# COMPACT_ATOMS: atom_id res chain seq x y z
N MET A 1 17.89 4.47 -18.74
CA MET A 1 17.21 3.25 -19.28
C MET A 1 17.08 2.22 -18.18
N GLY A 2 15.84 1.87 -17.81
CA GLY A 2 15.52 0.88 -16.80
C GLY A 2 15.66 -0.57 -17.30
N CYS A 3 15.41 -1.53 -16.40
CA CYS A 3 15.37 -2.95 -16.75
C CYS A 3 14.16 -3.28 -17.63
N LEU A 4 14.34 -4.17 -18.61
CA LEU A 4 13.27 -4.63 -19.50
C LEU A 4 12.09 -5.26 -18.74
N GLU A 5 12.37 -5.96 -17.63
CA GLU A 5 11.34 -6.60 -16.80
C GLU A 5 10.35 -5.58 -16.24
N THR A 6 10.86 -4.41 -15.82
CA THR A 6 10.04 -3.31 -15.30
C THR A 6 9.26 -2.62 -16.41
N PHE A 7 9.88 -2.45 -17.57
CA PHE A 7 9.27 -1.79 -18.73
C PHE A 7 8.07 -2.59 -19.29
N LEU A 8 8.19 -3.91 -19.32
CA LEU A 8 7.17 -4.81 -19.89
C LEU A 8 6.21 -5.39 -18.84
N HIS A 9 6.28 -4.93 -17.59
CA HIS A 9 5.48 -5.45 -16.47
C HIS A 9 5.50 -6.98 -16.37
N LEU A 10 6.67 -7.58 -16.59
CA LEU A 10 6.78 -9.03 -16.66
C LEU A 10 6.71 -9.68 -15.28
N PRO A 11 6.14 -10.89 -15.18
CA PRO A 11 6.19 -11.65 -13.94
C PRO A 11 7.64 -11.96 -13.55
N PRO A 12 7.94 -12.07 -12.24
CA PRO A 12 9.32 -12.27 -11.74
C PRO A 12 9.98 -13.59 -12.19
N ALA A 13 9.22 -14.49 -12.81
CA ALA A 13 9.71 -15.76 -13.38
C ALA A 13 9.79 -15.74 -14.92
N SER A 14 9.74 -14.57 -15.55
CA SER A 14 9.74 -14.47 -17.02
C SER A 14 11.05 -15.00 -17.62
N MET A 15 10.96 -16.14 -18.30
CA MET A 15 12.08 -16.83 -18.95
C MET A 15 12.34 -16.28 -20.36
N LEU A 16 12.44 -14.96 -20.51
CA LEU A 16 12.72 -14.28 -21.80
C LEU A 16 14.00 -14.77 -22.48
N GLY A 17 14.89 -15.44 -21.74
CA GLY A 17 16.20 -15.87 -22.23
C GLY A 17 17.18 -14.71 -22.42
N THR A 18 16.85 -13.54 -21.87
CA THR A 18 17.72 -12.36 -21.77
C THR A 18 18.39 -12.31 -20.40
N ARG A 19 19.43 -11.51 -20.25
CA ARG A 19 20.04 -11.27 -18.93
C ARG A 19 19.02 -10.54 -18.05
N ALA A 20 18.95 -10.90 -16.76
CA ALA A 20 18.01 -10.30 -15.80
C ALA A 20 18.13 -8.77 -15.65
N HIS A 21 19.27 -8.19 -16.04
CA HIS A 21 19.52 -6.75 -16.02
C HIS A 21 19.71 -6.15 -17.42
N ALA A 22 19.29 -6.85 -18.48
CA ALA A 22 19.36 -6.31 -19.84
C ALA A 22 18.46 -5.08 -19.96
N THR A 23 19.02 -4.01 -20.55
CA THR A 23 18.27 -2.80 -20.85
C THR A 23 17.59 -2.92 -22.22
N VAL A 24 16.62 -2.03 -22.49
CA VAL A 24 15.97 -1.94 -23.81
C VAL A 24 17.00 -1.75 -24.93
N ALA A 25 18.04 -0.94 -24.71
CA ALA A 25 19.10 -0.71 -25.71
C ALA A 25 20.06 -1.90 -25.90
N ASP A 26 20.19 -2.80 -24.92
CA ASP A 26 20.96 -4.03 -25.12
C ASP A 26 20.27 -4.98 -26.11
N ILE A 27 18.94 -4.94 -26.12
CA ILE A 27 18.08 -5.86 -26.86
C ILE A 27 17.63 -5.26 -28.19
N ASN A 28 17.32 -3.97 -28.25
CA ASN A 28 17.01 -3.26 -29.47
C ASN A 28 18.24 -2.52 -30.00
N ARG A 29 18.84 -3.05 -31.06
CA ARG A 29 19.97 -2.40 -31.76
C ARG A 29 19.49 -1.87 -33.09
N SER A 30 19.53 -0.55 -33.26
CA SER A 30 19.22 0.12 -34.53
C SER A 30 17.82 -0.23 -35.09
N GLY A 31 16.82 -0.38 -34.22
CA GLY A 31 15.44 -0.71 -34.61
C GLY A 31 15.15 -2.20 -34.77
N VAL A 32 16.13 -3.07 -34.51
CA VAL A 32 15.98 -4.53 -34.60
C VAL A 32 15.99 -5.12 -33.19
N TRP A 33 14.89 -5.78 -32.80
CA TRP A 33 14.77 -6.51 -31.54
C TRP A 33 15.50 -7.85 -31.60
N SER A 34 16.53 -8.02 -30.78
CA SER A 34 17.32 -9.24 -30.64
C SER A 34 16.83 -10.10 -29.47
N LEU A 35 15.66 -10.71 -29.64
CA LEU A 35 15.05 -11.60 -28.64
C LEU A 35 15.14 -13.08 -29.06
N PRO A 36 15.36 -14.01 -28.12
CA PRO A 36 15.31 -15.45 -28.40
C PRO A 36 13.93 -15.86 -28.93
N SER A 37 13.87 -16.90 -29.76
CA SER A 37 12.58 -17.40 -30.28
C SER A 37 11.58 -17.68 -29.14
N PRO A 38 10.31 -17.26 -29.30
CA PRO A 38 9.31 -17.41 -28.26
C PRO A 38 9.08 -18.88 -27.92
N ARG A 39 9.13 -19.22 -26.62
CA ARG A 39 8.93 -20.58 -26.09
C ARG A 39 7.57 -20.76 -25.40
N SER A 40 6.77 -19.69 -25.33
CA SER A 40 5.41 -19.67 -24.80
C SER A 40 4.53 -18.72 -25.62
N GLU A 41 3.22 -18.88 -25.50
CA GLU A 41 2.23 -17.98 -26.12
C GLU A 41 2.36 -16.55 -25.59
N GLU A 42 2.58 -16.37 -24.29
CA GLU A 42 2.84 -15.06 -23.67
C GLU A 42 4.06 -14.34 -24.29
N GLN A 43 5.14 -15.09 -24.54
CA GLN A 43 6.34 -14.54 -25.18
C GLN A 43 6.07 -14.16 -26.65
N LEU A 44 5.25 -14.93 -27.36
CA LEU A 44 4.84 -14.60 -28.73
C LEU A 44 4.01 -13.30 -28.75
N THR A 45 3.03 -13.16 -27.85
CA THR A 45 2.23 -11.93 -27.72
C THR A 45 3.11 -10.71 -27.46
N LEU A 46 4.09 -10.85 -26.55
CA LEU A 46 5.05 -9.80 -26.25
C LEU A 46 5.92 -9.44 -27.47
N HIS A 47 6.40 -10.44 -28.22
CA HIS A 47 7.18 -10.19 -29.44
C HIS A 47 6.36 -9.43 -30.48
N THR A 48 5.11 -9.84 -30.73
CA THR A 48 4.20 -9.12 -31.64
C THR A 48 3.99 -7.69 -31.16
N HIS A 49 3.78 -7.47 -29.86
CA HIS A 49 3.63 -6.13 -29.32
C HIS A 49 4.89 -5.27 -29.51
N LEU A 50 6.07 -5.80 -29.20
CA LEU A 50 7.33 -5.08 -29.37
C LEU A 50 7.61 -4.68 -30.82
N THR A 51 7.18 -5.49 -31.79
CA THR A 51 7.28 -5.11 -33.22
C THR A 51 6.40 -3.91 -33.59
N THR A 52 5.40 -3.56 -32.77
CA THR A 52 4.58 -2.35 -32.96
C THR A 52 5.14 -1.11 -32.25
N VAL A 53 6.09 -1.28 -31.33
CA VAL A 53 6.68 -0.18 -30.55
C VAL A 53 7.77 0.51 -31.37
N ILE A 54 7.59 1.80 -31.63
CA ILE A 54 8.58 2.64 -32.29
C ILE A 54 9.37 3.36 -31.20
N LEU A 55 10.67 3.04 -31.09
CA LEU A 55 11.60 3.77 -30.25
C LEU A 55 12.08 5.01 -31.01
N ASN A 56 12.13 6.14 -30.33
CA ASN A 56 12.70 7.37 -30.86
C ASN A 56 13.86 7.82 -29.95
N ASP A 57 14.72 8.68 -30.49
CA ASP A 57 15.86 9.24 -29.76
C ASP A 57 15.48 10.50 -28.95
N LEU A 58 14.17 10.72 -28.69
CA LEU A 58 13.73 11.84 -27.86
C LEU A 58 14.05 11.56 -26.39
N GLU A 59 14.23 12.63 -25.61
CA GLU A 59 14.39 12.49 -24.17
C GLU A 59 13.12 11.94 -23.53
N ASP A 60 13.28 10.98 -22.61
CA ASP A 60 12.19 10.43 -21.82
C ASP A 60 11.51 11.54 -20.99
N SER A 61 10.17 11.56 -20.99
CA SER A 61 9.37 12.45 -20.14
C SER A 61 8.45 11.66 -19.23
N TYR A 62 8.29 12.14 -17.99
CA TYR A 62 7.35 11.55 -17.03
C TYR A 62 5.96 12.10 -17.26
N ILE A 63 5.00 11.22 -17.56
CA ILE A 63 3.58 11.57 -17.69
C ILE A 63 2.83 11.03 -16.47
N TRP A 64 2.07 11.90 -15.81
CA TRP A 64 1.19 11.50 -14.71
C TRP A 64 -0.20 11.23 -15.28
N GLN A 65 -0.63 9.96 -15.33
CA GLN A 65 -1.96 9.61 -15.89
C GLN A 65 -2.88 8.85 -14.90
N PRO A 66 -3.29 9.50 -13.81
CA PRO A 66 -4.27 8.93 -12.88
C PRO A 66 -5.66 8.84 -13.53
N GLN A 67 -6.27 7.66 -13.47
CA GLN A 67 -7.59 7.36 -14.07
C GLN A 67 -7.72 7.70 -15.57
N GLY A 68 -6.61 7.67 -16.31
CA GLY A 68 -6.61 7.91 -17.76
C GLY A 68 -6.47 9.38 -18.18
N THR A 69 -6.41 10.33 -17.24
CA THR A 69 -6.23 11.76 -17.54
C THR A 69 -4.77 12.17 -17.38
N GLU A 70 -4.15 12.66 -18.45
CA GLU A 70 -2.78 13.18 -18.39
C GLU A 70 -2.72 14.51 -17.63
N LEU A 71 -1.82 14.59 -16.67
CA LEU A 71 -1.58 15.76 -15.85
C LEU A 71 -0.13 16.22 -16.02
N SER A 72 0.03 17.52 -16.20
CA SER A 72 1.35 18.18 -16.29
C SER A 72 2.08 18.25 -14.96
N THR A 73 1.35 18.16 -13.83
CA THR A 73 1.91 18.25 -12.49
C THR A 73 1.37 17.15 -11.58
N CYS A 74 2.29 16.52 -10.87
CA CYS A 74 1.97 15.55 -9.82
C CYS A 74 1.58 16.24 -8.51
N SER A 75 0.43 15.88 -7.96
CA SER A 75 0.04 16.30 -6.61
C SER A 75 0.04 15.11 -5.67
N THR A 76 0.87 15.17 -4.63
CA THR A 76 0.92 14.16 -3.56
C THR A 76 -0.45 13.96 -2.92
N GLY A 77 -1.24 15.03 -2.74
CA GLY A 77 -2.60 14.94 -2.20
C GLY A 77 -3.56 14.17 -3.11
N MET A 78 -3.38 14.31 -4.42
CA MET A 78 -4.18 13.60 -5.40
C MET A 78 -3.83 12.11 -5.46
N ILE A 79 -2.54 11.78 -5.47
CA ILE A 79 -2.06 10.40 -5.36
C ILE A 79 -2.55 9.76 -4.06
N TYR A 80 -2.43 10.48 -2.94
CA TYR A 80 -2.92 9.99 -1.66
C TYR A 80 -4.41 9.67 -1.71
N ASN A 81 -5.23 10.56 -2.29
CA ASN A 81 -6.66 10.30 -2.45
C ASN A 81 -6.97 9.15 -3.42
N LEU A 82 -6.13 8.87 -4.40
CA LEU A 82 -6.30 7.74 -5.32
C LEU A 82 -5.97 6.40 -4.66
N ILE A 83 -4.91 6.36 -3.85
CA ILE A 83 -4.43 5.14 -3.20
C ILE A 83 -5.23 4.84 -1.92
N LYS A 84 -5.71 5.89 -1.24
CA LYS A 84 -6.44 5.73 0.02
C LYS A 84 -7.78 5.02 -0.21
N GLU A 85 -8.01 3.99 0.59
CA GLU A 85 -9.32 3.36 0.73
C GLU A 85 -10.29 4.35 1.42
N HIS A 86 -11.26 4.88 0.67
CA HIS A 86 -12.27 5.79 1.20
C HIS A 86 -13.36 5.02 1.95
N LYS A 87 -13.19 4.89 3.26
CA LYS A 87 -14.21 4.30 4.13
C LYS A 87 -15.29 5.31 4.48
N PRO A 88 -16.57 4.89 4.59
CA PRO A 88 -17.64 5.77 5.02
C PRO A 88 -17.37 6.29 6.43
N GLN A 89 -17.84 7.51 6.69
CA GLN A 89 -17.70 8.10 8.01
C GLN A 89 -18.54 7.33 9.03
N VAL A 90 -17.90 6.94 10.13
CA VAL A 90 -18.52 6.25 11.26
C VAL A 90 -19.42 7.17 12.08
N SER A 91 -20.51 6.64 12.64
CA SER A 91 -21.49 7.40 13.42
C SER A 91 -20.89 8.09 14.65
N TRP A 92 -19.93 7.45 15.30
CA TRP A 92 -19.23 7.97 16.48
C TRP A 92 -18.16 9.03 16.16
N PHE A 93 -17.92 9.38 14.89
CA PHE A 93 -16.85 10.31 14.49
C PHE A 93 -16.91 11.64 15.24
N LYS A 94 -18.10 12.25 15.32
CA LYS A 94 -18.29 13.55 16.00
C LYS A 94 -18.14 13.46 17.52
N ALA A 95 -18.37 12.29 18.11
CA ALA A 95 -18.17 12.07 19.54
C ALA A 95 -16.67 11.99 19.90
N VAL A 96 -15.87 11.40 19.00
CA VAL A 96 -14.41 11.27 19.18
C VAL A 96 -13.68 12.56 18.79
N TRP A 97 -14.04 13.16 17.66
CA TRP A 97 -13.33 14.30 17.07
C TRP A 97 -14.16 15.59 17.19
N SER A 98 -14.09 16.21 18.37
CA SER A 98 -14.68 17.54 18.59
C SER A 98 -13.69 18.65 18.21
N PRO A 99 -14.12 19.70 17.47
CA PRO A 99 -13.25 20.83 17.09
C PRO A 99 -12.65 21.59 18.28
N ARG A 100 -13.33 21.55 19.43
CA ARG A 100 -12.87 22.18 20.69
C ARG A 100 -12.29 21.16 21.67
N GLY A 101 -12.14 19.90 21.24
CA GLY A 101 -11.61 18.83 22.08
C GLY A 101 -10.10 18.92 22.26
N ILE A 102 -9.62 18.54 23.43
CA ILE A 102 -8.18 18.44 23.69
C ILE A 102 -7.64 17.25 22.87
N PRO A 103 -6.62 17.43 22.01
CA PRO A 103 -6.13 16.37 21.12
C PRO A 103 -5.79 15.06 21.84
N LYS A 104 -5.16 15.15 23.03
CA LYS A 104 -4.83 14.00 23.87
C LYS A 104 -6.08 13.20 24.27
N GLN A 105 -7.16 13.88 24.63
CA GLN A 105 -8.40 13.23 25.05
C GLN A 105 -9.14 12.64 23.86
N ASN A 106 -9.21 13.35 22.73
CA ASN A 106 -9.80 12.81 21.49
C ASN A 106 -9.08 11.52 21.05
N PHE A 107 -7.75 11.50 21.13
CA PHE A 107 -6.95 10.31 20.81
C PHE A 107 -7.23 9.15 21.78
N LEU A 108 -7.31 9.42 23.09
CA LEU A 108 -7.67 8.40 24.07
C LEU A 108 -9.08 7.84 23.80
N THR A 109 -10.07 8.71 23.60
CA THR A 109 -11.45 8.30 23.28
C THR A 109 -11.50 7.47 22.00
N TRP A 110 -10.72 7.83 20.97
CA TRP A 110 -10.61 7.04 19.75
C TRP A 110 -10.11 5.61 20.02
N LEU A 111 -9.09 5.46 20.86
CA LEU A 111 -8.59 4.14 21.25
C LEU A 111 -9.63 3.35 22.05
N VAL A 112 -10.35 3.99 22.98
CA VAL A 112 -11.41 3.36 23.78
C VAL A 112 -12.54 2.84 22.87
N VAL A 113 -13.05 3.68 21.97
CA VAL A 113 -14.13 3.32 21.04
C VAL A 113 -13.73 2.14 20.15
N LEU A 114 -12.47 2.07 19.71
CA LEU A 114 -11.95 0.97 18.91
C LEU A 114 -11.54 -0.27 19.72
N ASN A 115 -11.68 -0.23 21.05
CA ASN A 115 -11.14 -1.23 21.98
C ASN A 115 -9.65 -1.52 21.75
N ARG A 116 -8.84 -0.47 21.58
CA ARG A 116 -7.39 -0.53 21.29
C ARG A 116 -6.51 -0.02 22.42
N CYS A 117 -7.06 0.19 23.61
CA CYS A 117 -6.28 0.51 24.79
C CYS A 117 -5.37 -0.68 25.18
N PRO A 118 -4.18 -0.46 25.76
CA PRO A 118 -3.30 -1.52 26.21
C PRO A 118 -3.76 -2.07 27.56
N THR A 119 -4.93 -2.70 27.59
CA THR A 119 -5.51 -3.34 28.78
C THR A 119 -5.00 -4.78 28.95
N ARG A 120 -4.98 -5.31 30.18
CA ARG A 120 -4.42 -6.65 30.46
C ARG A 120 -5.13 -7.76 29.68
N ASP A 121 -6.44 -7.68 29.46
CA ASP A 121 -7.18 -8.61 28.58
C ASP A 121 -6.61 -8.66 27.15
N ARG A 122 -6.23 -7.50 26.59
CA ARG A 122 -5.62 -7.43 25.25
C ARG A 122 -4.17 -7.90 25.25
N LEU A 123 -3.40 -7.58 26.29
CA LEU A 123 -2.01 -8.06 26.42
C LEU A 123 -1.98 -9.59 26.50
N LEU A 124 -2.89 -10.18 27.28
CA LEU A 124 -3.09 -11.64 27.35
C LEU A 124 -3.50 -12.22 26.00
N GLY A 125 -4.40 -11.55 25.27
CA GLY A 125 -4.78 -11.95 23.90
C GLY A 125 -3.62 -11.92 22.90
N TRP A 126 -2.56 -11.14 23.16
CA TRP A 126 -1.31 -11.15 22.39
C TRP A 126 -0.29 -12.20 22.87
N GLY A 127 -0.62 -12.98 23.91
CA GLY A 127 0.27 -14.00 24.48
C GLY A 127 1.27 -13.47 25.50
N LEU A 128 1.21 -12.18 25.87
CA LEU A 128 2.03 -11.67 26.96
C LEU A 128 1.49 -12.20 28.29
N GLN A 129 2.37 -12.82 29.07
CA GLN A 129 2.00 -13.33 30.40
C GLN A 129 1.95 -12.15 31.38
N THR A 130 0.73 -11.69 31.70
CA THR A 130 0.49 -10.63 32.67
C THR A 130 -0.61 -11.08 33.63
N ASP A 131 -0.60 -10.59 34.87
CA ASP A 131 -1.71 -10.80 35.79
C ASP A 131 -3.01 -10.20 35.19
N PRO A 132 -4.12 -10.95 35.09
CA PRO A 132 -5.36 -10.45 34.53
C PRO A 132 -6.10 -9.44 35.41
N ALA A 133 -5.78 -9.33 36.71
CA ALA A 133 -6.54 -8.47 37.62
C ALA A 133 -6.51 -6.98 37.21
N CYS A 134 -7.49 -6.19 37.58
CA CYS A 134 -7.49 -4.75 37.34
C CYS A 134 -6.46 -4.07 38.25
N VAL A 135 -5.60 -3.22 37.70
CA VAL A 135 -4.61 -2.48 38.50
C VAL A 135 -5.25 -1.57 39.54
N LEU A 136 -6.47 -1.11 39.29
CA LEU A 136 -7.15 -0.13 40.14
C LEU A 136 -7.85 -0.79 41.34
N CYS A 137 -8.69 -1.79 41.10
CA CYS A 137 -9.50 -2.43 42.15
C CYS A 137 -8.94 -3.77 42.63
N ASN A 138 -8.02 -4.39 41.88
CA ASN A 138 -7.38 -5.67 42.16
C ASN A 138 -8.36 -6.84 42.44
N SER A 139 -9.62 -6.73 42.00
CA SER A 139 -10.70 -7.65 42.35
C SER A 139 -11.31 -8.36 41.14
N THR A 140 -11.35 -7.70 39.98
CA THR A 140 -11.91 -8.23 38.73
C THR A 140 -10.90 -8.12 37.60
N ALA A 141 -11.10 -8.82 36.49
CA ALA A 141 -10.17 -8.79 35.36
C ALA A 141 -10.18 -7.42 34.65
N GLU A 142 -9.01 -6.90 34.29
CA GLU A 142 -8.90 -5.63 33.59
C GLU A 142 -9.40 -5.76 32.15
N SER A 143 -10.42 -4.97 31.82
CA SER A 143 -10.89 -4.77 30.46
C SER A 143 -11.16 -3.28 30.23
N ARG A 144 -11.34 -2.88 28.97
CA ARG A 144 -11.79 -1.51 28.65
C ARG A 144 -13.07 -1.17 29.40
N ASP A 145 -14.07 -2.03 29.36
CA ASP A 145 -15.38 -1.71 29.93
C ASP A 145 -15.29 -1.61 31.45
N HIS A 146 -14.54 -2.51 32.08
CA HIS A 146 -14.27 -2.42 33.50
C HIS A 146 -13.55 -1.12 33.87
N LEU A 147 -12.44 -0.77 33.21
CA LEU A 147 -11.65 0.42 33.54
C LEU A 147 -12.44 1.74 33.41
N PHE A 148 -13.37 1.82 32.45
CA PHE A 148 -14.06 3.09 32.14
C PHE A 148 -15.48 3.17 32.70
N PHE A 149 -16.14 2.04 33.00
CA PHE A 149 -17.56 2.03 33.36
C PHE A 149 -17.87 1.25 34.65
N ASP A 150 -17.13 0.18 34.97
CA ASP A 150 -17.51 -0.73 36.08
C ASP A 150 -16.55 -0.68 37.29
N CYS A 151 -15.36 -0.10 37.16
CA CYS A 151 -14.36 -0.10 38.23
C CYS A 151 -14.80 0.81 39.39
N ALA A 152 -14.88 0.22 40.59
CA ALA A 152 -15.19 0.88 41.85
C ALA A 152 -14.17 0.50 42.92
#